data_AF-A0A933JKA8-F1
#
_entry.id   AF-A0A933JKA8-F1
#
_cell.length_a   1.000
_cell.length_b   1.000
_cell.length_c   1.000
_cell.angle_alpha   90.00
_cell.angle_beta   90.00
_cell.angle_gamma   90.00
#
_symmetry.space_group_name_H-M   'P 1'
#
loop_
_entity.id
_entity.type
_entity.pdbx_description
1 polymer ?
#
loop_
_entity_poly.entity_id
_entity_poly.type
_entity_poly.pdbx_seq_one_letter_code
_entity_poly.pdbx_strand_id
1 'polypeptide(L)'
;MAQIFPEWMNETPKMAAIGTVVLGGVASLGLWWWGSPKHTDVGYMPKQPIEYSHKLHAGTLEMDCRYCHAYVERSPHAGVPSTQTCMNCHAQVKKDSPKLAALRDSWADGKGDKSIRWVRIHKVPDFAYFDHSAHVGVGVGQNRAAIGCETCHGSIDEMDVVKQEKPLSMAWCIDCHTAPTLNLRPVDKMTTMRWLPDPAWRDQAARIAKTLDPPGNLNATRLNPAGDQITVAAAGCTGCHR
;
A
#
# COMPACT_ATOMS: atom_id res chain seq x y z
N MET A 1 -36.14 -36.87 52.30
CA MET A 1 -36.28 -36.05 51.08
C MET A 1 -35.49 -36.74 49.97
N ALA A 2 -36.13 -37.08 48.84
CA ALA A 2 -35.40 -37.63 47.71
C ALA A 2 -34.49 -36.55 47.13
N GLN A 3 -33.22 -36.86 46.92
CA GLN A 3 -32.27 -35.96 46.28
C GLN A 3 -32.67 -35.82 44.80
N ILE A 4 -33.22 -34.66 44.45
CA ILE A 4 -33.76 -34.38 43.11
C ILE A 4 -32.61 -34.20 42.09
N PHE A 5 -31.44 -33.72 42.54
CA PHE A 5 -30.27 -33.49 41.70
C PHE A 5 -29.02 -34.22 42.23
N PRO A 6 -28.29 -34.96 41.38
CA PRO A 6 -27.00 -35.56 41.74
C PRO A 6 -25.96 -34.52 42.19
N GLU A 7 -25.01 -34.92 43.03
CA GLU A 7 -23.98 -34.00 43.59
C GLU A 7 -23.11 -33.31 42.52
N TRP A 8 -22.89 -33.94 41.36
CA TRP A 8 -22.14 -33.35 40.24
C TRP A 8 -22.80 -32.08 39.67
N MET A 9 -24.10 -31.87 39.93
CA MET A 9 -24.82 -30.66 39.52
C MET A 9 -24.45 -29.42 40.34
N ASN A 10 -23.72 -29.53 41.46
CA ASN A 10 -23.20 -28.36 42.17
C ASN A 10 -22.02 -27.70 41.42
N GLU A 11 -21.14 -28.50 40.81
CA GLU A 11 -19.99 -28.00 40.05
C GLU A 11 -20.35 -27.60 38.62
N THR A 12 -21.46 -28.12 38.07
CA THR A 12 -21.86 -27.89 36.68
C THR A 12 -22.12 -26.41 36.36
N PRO A 13 -22.87 -25.62 37.16
CA PRO A 13 -23.06 -24.18 36.92
C PRO A 13 -21.76 -23.39 36.96
N LYS A 14 -20.82 -23.76 37.85
CA LYS A 14 -19.50 -23.12 37.96
C LYS A 14 -18.66 -23.40 36.73
N MET A 15 -18.60 -24.66 36.29
CA MET A 15 -17.88 -25.04 35.07
C MET A 15 -18.52 -24.42 33.82
N ALA A 16 -19.85 -24.36 33.76
CA ALA A 16 -20.57 -23.68 32.69
C ALA A 16 -20.25 -22.18 32.67
N ALA A 17 -20.27 -21.49 33.80
CA ALA A 17 -19.92 -20.08 33.89
C ALA A 17 -18.47 -19.80 33.45
N ILE A 18 -17.52 -20.61 33.90
CA ILE A 18 -16.11 -20.52 33.45
C ILE A 18 -16.02 -20.77 31.95
N GLY A 19 -16.67 -21.83 31.44
CA GLY A 19 -16.69 -22.16 30.02
C GLY A 19 -17.27 -21.03 29.17
N THR A 20 -18.37 -20.41 29.59
CA THR A 20 -18.99 -19.27 28.89
C THR A 20 -18.07 -18.05 28.87
N VAL A 21 -17.41 -17.72 30.00
CA VAL A 21 -16.47 -16.58 30.06
C VAL A 21 -15.26 -16.83 29.15
N VAL A 22 -14.69 -18.04 29.18
CA VAL A 22 -13.54 -18.40 28.34
C VAL A 22 -13.92 -18.39 26.86
N LEU A 23 -15.01 -19.07 26.48
CA LEU A 23 -15.47 -19.09 25.08
C LEU A 23 -15.85 -17.70 24.58
N GLY A 24 -16.55 -16.91 25.40
CA GLY A 24 -16.89 -15.53 25.10
C GLY A 24 -15.64 -14.68 24.90
N GLY A 25 -14.67 -14.77 25.82
CA GLY A 25 -13.39 -14.07 25.71
C GLY A 25 -12.60 -14.44 24.46
N VAL A 26 -12.48 -15.74 24.15
CA VAL A 26 -11.80 -16.22 22.94
C VAL A 26 -12.52 -15.77 21.68
N ALA A 27 -13.85 -15.85 21.64
CA ALA A 27 -14.63 -15.38 20.49
C ALA A 27 -14.48 -13.86 20.29
N SER A 28 -14.56 -13.06 21.37
CA SER A 28 -14.35 -11.62 21.31
C SER A 28 -12.94 -11.25 20.86
N LEU A 29 -11.91 -11.93 21.35
CA LEU A 29 -10.53 -11.71 20.92
C LEU A 29 -10.31 -12.11 19.47
N GLY A 30 -10.88 -13.24 19.03
CA GLY A 30 -10.81 -13.69 17.64
C GLY A 30 -11.48 -12.69 16.68
N LEU A 31 -12.68 -12.23 17.04
CA LEU A 31 -13.40 -11.21 16.27
C LEU A 31 -12.63 -9.88 16.24
N TRP A 32 -12.05 -9.46 17.36
CA TRP A 32 -11.23 -8.25 17.41
C TRP A 32 -9.97 -8.38 16.54
N TRP A 33 -9.28 -9.52 16.59
CA TRP A 33 -8.06 -9.75 15.82
C TRP A 33 -8.36 -9.80 14.31
N TRP A 34 -9.17 -10.77 13.86
CA TRP A 34 -9.44 -10.97 12.43
C TRP A 34 -10.40 -9.96 11.82
N GLY A 35 -11.26 -9.34 12.63
CA GLY A 35 -12.13 -8.25 12.19
C GLY A 35 -11.45 -6.88 12.20
N SER A 36 -10.23 -6.75 12.75
CA SER A 36 -9.56 -5.45 12.77
C SER A 36 -9.10 -5.03 11.36
N PRO A 37 -9.19 -3.74 11.02
CA PRO A 37 -8.66 -3.20 9.76
C PRO A 37 -7.15 -3.33 9.58
N LYS A 38 -6.42 -3.84 10.57
CA LYS A 38 -4.98 -4.09 10.52
C LYS A 38 -4.62 -5.38 9.77
N HIS A 39 -5.58 -6.29 9.65
CA HIS A 39 -5.36 -7.62 9.07
C HIS A 39 -6.20 -7.89 7.81
N THR A 40 -7.06 -6.95 7.41
CA THR A 40 -7.83 -7.03 6.16
C THR A 40 -6.88 -7.10 4.96
N ASP A 41 -7.01 -8.16 4.15
CA ASP A 41 -6.27 -8.42 2.91
C ASP A 41 -4.74 -8.52 3.00
N VAL A 42 -4.16 -8.41 4.20
CA VAL A 42 -2.72 -8.56 4.41
C VAL A 42 -2.30 -10.00 4.08
N GLY A 43 -1.29 -10.13 3.24
CA GLY A 43 -0.82 -11.41 2.71
C GLY A 43 -1.52 -11.85 1.42
N TYR A 44 -2.49 -11.09 0.90
CA TYR A 44 -3.10 -11.39 -0.38
C TYR A 44 -2.05 -11.41 -1.51
N MET A 45 -1.92 -12.55 -2.18
CA MET A 45 -0.88 -12.83 -3.17
C MET A 45 -1.48 -13.67 -4.32
N PRO A 46 -2.19 -13.04 -5.27
CA PRO A 46 -2.85 -13.76 -6.35
C PRO A 46 -1.86 -14.26 -7.39
N LYS A 47 -2.22 -15.35 -8.06
CA LYS A 47 -1.49 -15.84 -9.23
C LYS A 47 -1.63 -14.85 -10.39
N GLN A 48 -0.50 -14.38 -10.91
CA GLN A 48 -0.45 -13.46 -12.04
C GLN A 48 -0.40 -14.22 -13.39
N PRO A 49 -0.79 -13.59 -14.51
CA PRO A 49 -0.66 -14.18 -15.84
C PRO A 49 0.78 -14.46 -16.24
N ILE A 50 1.72 -13.66 -15.74
CA ILE A 50 3.16 -13.81 -15.91
C ILE A 50 3.78 -13.83 -14.52
N GLU A 51 4.71 -14.76 -14.29
CA GLU A 51 5.51 -14.85 -13.06
C GLU A 51 6.59 -13.76 -13.02
N TYR A 52 6.16 -12.50 -12.97
CA TYR A 52 7.06 -11.36 -12.90
C TYR A 52 7.66 -11.23 -11.49
N SER A 53 8.98 -11.39 -11.39
CA SER A 53 9.73 -11.22 -10.14
C SER A 53 10.25 -9.80 -10.00
N HIS A 54 9.72 -9.05 -9.02
CA HIS A 54 10.28 -7.74 -8.65
C HIS A 54 11.65 -7.90 -7.99
N LYS A 55 11.88 -9.02 -7.28
CA LYS A 55 13.18 -9.36 -6.73
C LYS A 55 14.30 -9.41 -7.76
N LEU A 56 14.03 -9.94 -8.95
CA LEU A 56 15.00 -9.92 -10.03
C LEU A 56 15.22 -8.50 -10.57
N HIS A 57 14.14 -7.79 -10.92
CA HIS A 57 14.23 -6.51 -11.63
C HIS A 57 14.62 -5.33 -10.74
N ALA A 58 13.95 -5.15 -9.61
CA ALA A 58 14.24 -4.07 -8.67
C ALA A 58 15.32 -4.44 -7.65
N GLY A 59 15.40 -5.71 -7.24
CA GLY A 59 16.38 -6.15 -6.25
C GLY A 59 17.76 -6.45 -6.85
N THR A 60 17.84 -7.37 -7.80
CA THR A 60 19.13 -7.83 -8.35
C THR A 60 19.66 -6.93 -9.46
N LEU A 61 18.79 -6.46 -10.35
CA LEU A 61 19.15 -5.56 -11.45
C LEU A 61 19.07 -4.08 -11.07
N GLU A 62 18.60 -3.77 -9.86
CA GLU A 62 18.51 -2.41 -9.31
C GLU A 62 17.77 -1.42 -10.23
N MET A 63 16.78 -1.90 -10.99
CA MET A 63 15.97 -1.03 -11.84
C MET A 63 15.12 -0.09 -11.00
N ASP A 64 15.20 1.22 -11.29
CA ASP A 64 14.37 2.21 -10.61
C ASP A 64 12.87 1.95 -10.88
N CYS A 65 12.06 2.05 -9.83
CA CYS A 65 10.63 1.75 -9.86
C CYS A 65 9.89 2.54 -10.97
N ARG A 66 10.33 3.77 -11.26
CA ARG A 66 9.70 4.68 -12.23
C ARG A 66 9.92 4.26 -13.67
N TYR A 67 10.89 3.39 -13.94
CA TYR A 67 11.09 2.86 -15.29
C TYR A 67 9.83 2.13 -15.77
N CYS A 68 9.22 1.32 -14.89
CA CYS A 68 7.99 0.61 -15.17
C CYS A 68 6.74 1.40 -14.74
N HIS A 69 6.80 2.06 -13.58
CA HIS A 69 5.69 2.82 -12.99
C HIS A 69 5.79 4.32 -13.31
N ALA A 70 5.88 4.65 -14.59
CA ALA A 70 6.24 5.97 -15.10
C ALA A 70 5.23 7.10 -14.78
N TYR A 71 4.05 6.77 -14.25
CA TYR A 71 3.02 7.77 -13.93
C TYR A 71 2.96 8.12 -12.43
N VAL A 72 3.75 7.44 -11.58
CA VAL A 72 3.68 7.58 -10.12
C VAL A 72 3.86 9.02 -9.63
N GLU A 73 4.73 9.81 -10.29
CA GLU A 73 5.02 11.19 -9.89
C GLU A 73 4.00 12.23 -10.41
N ARG A 74 3.15 11.87 -11.37
CA ARG A 74 2.33 12.84 -12.13
C ARG A 74 0.85 12.52 -12.20
N SER A 75 0.45 11.34 -11.75
CA SER A 75 -0.92 10.84 -11.88
C SER A 75 -1.40 10.23 -10.57
N PRO A 76 -2.71 10.20 -10.33
CA PRO A 76 -3.28 9.48 -9.20
C PRO A 76 -2.99 7.97 -9.25
N HIS A 77 -2.75 7.45 -10.44
CA HIS A 77 -2.45 6.04 -10.67
C HIS A 77 -1.01 5.89 -11.16
N ALA A 78 -0.19 5.11 -10.45
CA ALA A 78 1.17 4.77 -10.88
C ALA A 78 1.22 4.04 -12.23
N GLY A 79 0.13 3.31 -12.56
CA GLY A 79 -0.01 2.51 -13.76
C GLY A 79 0.76 1.19 -13.69
N VAL A 80 0.25 0.16 -14.37
CA VAL A 80 1.02 -1.05 -14.67
C VAL A 80 1.68 -0.83 -16.03
N PRO A 81 2.96 -1.19 -16.22
CA PRO A 81 3.65 -0.98 -17.49
C PRO A 81 2.90 -1.64 -18.65
N SER A 82 2.97 -1.01 -19.83
CA SER A 82 2.49 -1.61 -21.05
C SER A 82 3.43 -2.74 -21.50
N THR A 83 2.95 -3.62 -22.39
CA THR A 83 3.74 -4.68 -23.02
C THR A 83 5.02 -4.14 -23.66
N GLN A 84 4.98 -2.91 -24.20
CA GLN A 84 6.15 -2.24 -24.79
C GLN A 84 7.32 -2.12 -23.81
N THR A 85 7.07 -1.70 -22.56
CA THR A 85 8.13 -1.53 -21.55
C THR A 85 8.88 -2.84 -21.33
N CYS A 86 8.16 -3.97 -21.27
CA CYS A 86 8.77 -5.29 -21.15
C CYS A 86 9.59 -5.67 -22.40
N MET A 87 9.09 -5.32 -23.58
CA MET A 87 9.71 -5.68 -24.85
C MET A 87 10.96 -4.87 -25.18
N ASN A 88 11.20 -3.73 -24.51
CA ASN A 88 12.46 -2.99 -24.62
C ASN A 88 13.69 -3.87 -24.34
N CYS A 89 13.56 -4.89 -23.48
CA CYS A 89 14.61 -5.85 -23.19
C CYS A 89 14.24 -7.27 -23.66
N HIS A 90 13.01 -7.72 -23.44
CA HIS A 90 12.61 -9.10 -23.72
C HIS A 90 12.48 -9.45 -25.21
N ALA A 91 12.65 -8.48 -26.11
CA ALA A 91 12.92 -8.75 -27.52
C ALA A 91 14.24 -9.52 -27.73
N GLN A 92 15.19 -9.43 -26.78
CA GLN A 92 16.51 -10.08 -26.85
C GLN A 92 16.79 -10.94 -25.59
N VAL A 93 16.39 -10.47 -24.41
CA VAL A 93 16.66 -11.14 -23.13
C VAL A 93 15.60 -12.20 -22.85
N LYS A 94 16.03 -13.46 -22.73
CA LYS A 94 15.15 -14.61 -22.42
C LYS A 94 13.96 -14.72 -23.39
N LYS A 95 14.13 -14.25 -24.64
CA LYS A 95 13.10 -14.15 -25.67
C LYS A 95 12.25 -15.42 -25.80
N ASP A 96 12.88 -16.60 -25.79
CA ASP A 96 12.21 -17.89 -26.02
C ASP A 96 11.75 -18.59 -24.74
N SER A 97 11.84 -17.93 -23.58
CA SER A 97 11.42 -18.52 -22.30
C SER A 97 9.93 -18.87 -22.30
N PRO A 98 9.52 -20.08 -21.87
CA PRO A 98 8.10 -20.43 -21.78
C PRO A 98 7.34 -19.52 -20.81
N LYS A 99 8.02 -18.96 -19.80
CA LYS A 99 7.42 -18.02 -18.83
C LYS A 99 6.96 -16.70 -19.44
N LEU A 100 7.46 -16.35 -20.62
CA LEU A 100 7.12 -15.10 -21.33
C LEU A 100 6.10 -15.32 -22.45
N ALA A 101 5.43 -16.48 -22.51
CA ALA A 101 4.44 -16.76 -23.56
C ALA A 101 3.34 -15.69 -23.61
N ALA A 102 2.72 -15.36 -22.48
CA ALA A 102 1.69 -14.32 -22.41
C ALA A 102 2.19 -12.93 -22.81
N LEU A 103 3.47 -12.61 -22.55
CA LEU A 103 4.07 -11.35 -23.01
C LEU A 103 4.24 -11.33 -24.52
N ARG A 104 4.73 -12.43 -25.11
CA ARG A 104 4.89 -12.56 -26.56
C ARG A 104 3.55 -12.54 -27.28
N ASP A 105 2.54 -13.21 -26.73
CA ASP A 105 1.19 -13.22 -27.29
C ASP A 105 0.58 -11.81 -27.28
N SER A 106 0.80 -11.06 -26.19
CA SER A 106 0.37 -9.67 -26.07
C SER A 106 1.11 -8.75 -27.05
N TRP A 107 2.39 -9.03 -27.35
CA TRP A 107 3.18 -8.26 -28.30
C TRP A 107 2.85 -8.58 -29.76
N ALA A 108 2.67 -9.86 -30.10
CA ALA A 108 2.46 -10.34 -31.46
C ALA A 108 1.12 -9.89 -32.06
N ASP A 109 0.13 -9.62 -31.22
CA ASP A 109 -1.17 -9.08 -31.63
C ASP A 109 -1.05 -7.71 -32.32
N GLY A 110 0.02 -6.96 -32.06
CA GLY A 110 0.41 -5.71 -32.75
C GLY A 110 -0.56 -4.52 -32.60
N LYS A 111 -1.79 -4.78 -32.14
CA LYS A 111 -2.89 -3.81 -32.00
C LYS A 111 -3.23 -3.47 -30.54
N GLY A 112 -2.65 -4.19 -29.57
CA GLY A 112 -2.89 -3.97 -28.15
C GLY A 112 -4.21 -4.54 -27.61
N ASP A 113 -5.00 -5.21 -28.47
CA ASP A 113 -6.30 -5.79 -28.10
C ASP A 113 -6.16 -6.92 -27.07
N LYS A 114 -5.04 -7.66 -27.13
CA LYS A 114 -4.64 -8.66 -26.12
C LYS A 114 -3.65 -8.11 -25.09
N SER A 115 -4.04 -7.05 -24.38
CA SER A 115 -3.27 -6.57 -23.23
C SER A 115 -3.20 -7.61 -22.10
N ILE A 116 -2.05 -7.70 -21.42
CA ILE A 116 -1.87 -8.61 -20.28
C ILE A 116 -2.87 -8.26 -19.17
N ARG A 117 -3.69 -9.25 -18.78
CA ARG A 117 -4.75 -9.09 -17.77
C ARG A 117 -4.20 -9.27 -16.35
N TRP A 118 -3.41 -8.31 -15.90
CA TRP A 118 -2.86 -8.32 -14.54
C TRP A 118 -3.95 -8.36 -13.47
N VAL A 119 -3.73 -9.16 -12.43
CA VAL A 119 -4.62 -9.18 -11.25
C VAL A 119 -4.16 -8.10 -10.29
N ARG A 120 -5.02 -7.12 -10.04
CA ARG A 120 -4.73 -6.03 -9.09
C ARG A 120 -4.63 -6.59 -7.68
N ILE A 121 -3.57 -6.19 -6.96
CA ILE A 121 -3.29 -6.62 -5.58
C ILE A 121 -3.79 -5.56 -4.62
N HIS A 122 -3.20 -4.37 -4.69
CA HIS A 122 -3.63 -3.22 -3.88
C HIS A 122 -4.86 -2.58 -4.51
N LYS A 123 -6.03 -2.76 -3.88
CA LYS A 123 -7.27 -2.09 -4.27
C LYS A 123 -7.88 -1.42 -3.05
N VAL A 124 -7.91 -0.09 -3.07
CA VAL A 124 -8.79 0.68 -2.18
C VAL A 124 -10.23 0.63 -2.73
N PRO A 125 -11.26 0.76 -1.87
CA PRO A 125 -12.64 0.81 -2.34
C PRO A 125 -12.87 1.90 -3.39
N ASP A 126 -13.76 1.67 -4.35
CA ASP A 126 -13.93 2.59 -5.49
C ASP A 126 -14.57 3.95 -5.09
N PHE A 127 -15.18 4.02 -3.91
CA PHE A 127 -15.62 5.28 -3.31
C PHE A 127 -14.45 6.07 -2.69
N ALA A 128 -13.26 5.47 -2.54
CA ALA A 128 -12.09 6.15 -2.01
C ALA A 128 -11.19 6.65 -3.15
N TYR A 129 -10.78 7.91 -3.09
CA TYR A 129 -9.83 8.53 -4.00
C TYR A 129 -8.42 8.52 -3.41
N PHE A 130 -7.48 7.96 -4.16
CA PHE A 130 -6.06 7.93 -3.81
C PHE A 130 -5.24 8.48 -4.96
N ASP A 131 -4.27 9.35 -4.65
CA ASP A 131 -3.42 9.99 -5.63
C ASP A 131 -1.93 9.75 -5.35
N HIS A 132 -1.24 8.94 -6.17
CA HIS A 132 0.19 8.67 -5.99
C HIS A 132 1.04 9.95 -6.04
N SER A 133 0.77 10.85 -6.99
CA SER A 133 1.56 12.07 -7.19
C SER A 133 1.56 12.98 -5.97
N ALA A 134 0.42 13.02 -5.26
CA ALA A 134 0.28 13.76 -4.01
C ALA A 134 1.10 13.18 -2.85
N HIS A 135 1.52 11.91 -2.92
CA HIS A 135 2.29 11.24 -1.86
C HIS A 135 3.79 11.16 -2.17
N VAL A 136 4.17 11.06 -3.44
CA VAL A 136 5.58 10.97 -3.85
C VAL A 136 6.23 12.33 -4.14
N GLY A 137 5.48 13.42 -4.00
CA GLY A 137 5.97 14.80 -4.11
C GLY A 137 5.20 15.74 -3.21
N VAL A 138 5.51 15.74 -1.92
CA VAL A 138 4.89 16.62 -0.91
C VAL A 138 5.76 17.85 -0.62
N GLY A 139 5.14 18.95 -0.22
CA GLY A 139 5.84 20.18 0.16
C GLY A 139 6.50 20.92 -1.01
N VAL A 140 7.12 22.07 -0.73
CA VAL A 140 7.72 22.94 -1.74
C VAL A 140 9.08 23.46 -1.28
N GLY A 141 9.97 23.73 -2.24
CA GLY A 141 11.30 24.27 -1.98
C GLY A 141 12.10 23.42 -0.99
N GLN A 142 12.59 24.04 0.08
CA GLN A 142 13.37 23.36 1.13
C GLN A 142 12.55 22.38 1.98
N ASN A 143 11.22 22.45 1.90
CA ASN A 143 10.31 21.55 2.61
C ASN A 143 9.79 20.40 1.74
N ARG A 144 10.41 20.17 0.57
CA ARG A 144 10.01 19.10 -0.33
C ARG A 144 10.43 17.74 0.24
N ALA A 145 9.49 16.80 0.28
CA ALA A 145 9.70 15.42 0.73
C ALA A 145 8.82 14.46 -0.10
N ALA A 146 8.93 13.17 0.20
CA ALA A 146 8.12 12.12 -0.41
C ALA A 146 7.80 11.04 0.63
N ILE A 147 6.73 10.29 0.40
CA ILE A 147 6.49 9.01 1.06
C ILE A 147 7.16 7.92 0.23
N GLY A 148 8.01 7.11 0.87
CA GLY A 148 8.72 6.01 0.20
C GLY A 148 7.78 4.90 -0.26
N CYS A 149 8.08 4.26 -1.40
CA CYS A 149 7.28 3.15 -1.92
C CYS A 149 7.18 2.00 -0.90
N GLU A 150 8.28 1.71 -0.20
CA GLU A 150 8.39 0.69 0.83
C GLU A 150 7.42 0.89 2.01
N THR A 151 7.12 2.14 2.36
CA THR A 151 6.22 2.46 3.47
C THR A 151 4.82 1.89 3.23
N CYS A 152 4.35 1.93 1.98
CA CYS A 152 3.00 1.51 1.59
C CYS A 152 2.97 0.10 0.96
N HIS A 153 3.99 -0.27 0.20
CA HIS A 153 4.03 -1.51 -0.56
C HIS A 153 4.93 -2.60 0.04
N GLY A 154 5.68 -2.27 1.11
CA GLY A 154 6.64 -3.20 1.69
C GLY A 154 7.90 -3.35 0.86
N SER A 155 8.73 -4.34 1.20
CA SER A 155 10.02 -4.59 0.53
C SER A 155 9.84 -5.32 -0.82
N ILE A 156 9.31 -4.61 -1.81
CA ILE A 156 9.00 -5.11 -3.16
C ILE A 156 10.24 -5.69 -3.87
N ASP A 157 11.43 -5.17 -3.59
CA ASP A 157 12.71 -5.66 -4.08
C ASP A 157 13.09 -7.06 -3.57
N GLU A 158 12.35 -7.60 -2.61
CA GLU A 158 12.53 -8.97 -2.12
C GLU A 158 11.39 -9.90 -2.56
N MET A 159 10.39 -9.38 -3.27
CA MET A 159 9.18 -10.11 -3.65
C MET A 159 9.29 -10.76 -5.03
N ASP A 160 9.28 -12.09 -5.07
CA ASP A 160 9.10 -12.86 -6.31
C ASP A 160 7.67 -12.78 -6.84
N VAL A 161 6.69 -12.72 -5.95
CA VAL A 161 5.30 -12.38 -6.26
C VAL A 161 4.90 -11.29 -5.28
N VAL A 162 4.33 -10.21 -5.80
CA VAL A 162 3.87 -9.10 -4.95
C VAL A 162 2.76 -9.59 -4.03
N LYS A 163 2.86 -9.24 -2.75
CA LYS A 163 1.84 -9.47 -1.73
C LYS A 163 1.41 -8.14 -1.12
N GLN A 164 0.18 -8.06 -0.66
CA GLN A 164 -0.26 -6.90 0.13
C GLN A 164 0.36 -6.97 1.53
N GLU A 165 1.38 -6.15 1.78
CA GLU A 165 2.08 -6.15 3.08
C GLU A 165 1.43 -5.21 4.10
N LYS A 166 0.90 -4.08 3.62
CA LYS A 166 0.22 -3.08 4.46
C LYS A 166 -1.30 -3.21 4.31
N PRO A 167 -2.08 -2.91 5.36
CA PRO A 167 -3.53 -3.05 5.32
C PRO A 167 -4.22 -2.07 4.36
N LEU A 168 -3.65 -0.88 4.15
CA LEU A 168 -4.25 0.19 3.33
C LEU A 168 -5.69 0.54 3.74
N SER A 169 -6.03 0.34 5.01
CA SER A 169 -7.33 0.68 5.58
C SER A 169 -7.40 2.15 5.96
N MET A 170 -8.62 2.70 6.08
CA MET A 170 -8.83 4.10 6.44
C MET A 170 -8.13 4.49 7.75
N ALA A 171 -8.19 3.63 8.78
CA ALA A 171 -7.50 3.88 10.05
C ALA A 171 -5.98 4.01 9.86
N TRP A 172 -5.38 3.11 9.06
CA TRP A 172 -3.95 3.15 8.75
C TRP A 172 -3.57 4.41 7.95
N CYS A 173 -4.40 4.83 6.99
CA CYS A 173 -4.20 6.07 6.27
C CYS A 173 -4.26 7.28 7.22
N ILE A 174 -5.26 7.34 8.11
CA ILE A 174 -5.41 8.44 9.07
C ILE A 174 -4.23 8.49 10.05
N ASP A 175 -3.74 7.36 10.53
CA ASP A 175 -2.57 7.30 11.41
C ASP A 175 -1.35 7.96 10.72
N CYS A 176 -1.12 7.65 9.44
CA CYS A 176 -0.06 8.28 8.67
C CYS A 176 -0.32 9.78 8.42
N HIS A 177 -1.55 10.17 8.12
CA HIS A 177 -1.89 11.58 7.88
C HIS A 177 -1.82 12.42 9.15
N THR A 178 -2.11 11.87 10.33
CA THR A 178 -2.03 12.60 11.61
C THR A 178 -0.59 12.71 12.12
N ALA A 179 0.29 11.76 11.78
CA ALA A 179 1.69 11.76 12.19
C ALA A 179 2.64 11.30 11.04
N PRO A 180 2.82 12.12 9.99
CA PRO A 180 3.56 11.71 8.80
C PRO A 180 5.08 11.65 8.99
N THR A 181 5.60 12.27 10.05
CA THR A 181 7.04 12.47 10.30
C THR A 181 7.89 11.23 10.10
N LEU A 182 7.41 10.06 10.56
CA LEU A 182 8.15 8.80 10.49
C LEU A 182 8.24 8.22 9.07
N ASN A 183 7.37 8.69 8.17
CA ASN A 183 7.21 8.16 6.82
C ASN A 183 7.80 9.08 5.74
N LEU A 184 8.15 10.32 6.10
CA LEU A 184 8.76 11.29 5.20
C LEU A 184 10.21 10.93 4.86
N ARG A 185 10.52 10.98 3.58
CA ARG A 185 11.86 10.75 3.00
C ARG A 185 12.27 11.92 2.11
N PRO A 186 13.58 12.12 1.88
CA PRO A 186 14.05 12.95 0.79
C PRO A 186 13.48 12.42 -0.54
N VAL A 187 13.15 13.32 -1.47
CA VAL A 187 12.53 12.94 -2.76
C VAL A 187 13.44 12.00 -3.56
N ASP A 188 14.76 12.20 -3.51
CA ASP A 188 15.74 11.34 -4.17
C ASP A 188 15.87 9.94 -3.55
N LYS A 189 15.30 9.72 -2.36
CA LYS A 189 15.30 8.44 -1.64
C LYS A 189 13.94 7.75 -1.62
N MET A 190 12.97 8.23 -2.40
CA MET A 190 11.62 7.69 -2.39
C MET A 190 11.53 6.24 -2.91
N THR A 191 12.36 5.89 -3.91
CA THR A 191 12.46 4.54 -4.50
C THR A 191 13.54 3.69 -3.83
N THR A 192 14.31 4.25 -2.90
CA THR A 192 15.35 3.52 -2.19
C THR A 192 14.71 2.59 -1.14
N MET A 193 14.85 1.29 -1.37
CA MET A 193 14.39 0.25 -0.46
C MET A 193 15.30 0.15 0.75
N ARG A 194 14.74 -0.17 1.93
CA ARG A 194 15.46 -0.28 3.21
C ARG A 194 16.20 0.99 3.60
N TRP A 195 15.67 2.15 3.18
CA TRP A 195 16.26 3.44 3.53
C TRP A 195 16.01 3.76 5.01
N LEU A 196 17.07 4.15 5.72
CA LEU A 196 17.04 4.51 7.13
C LEU A 196 17.33 6.01 7.29
N PRO A 197 16.49 6.77 8.03
CA PRO A 197 16.71 8.18 8.25
C PRO A 197 17.85 8.42 9.24
N ASP A 198 18.82 9.25 8.86
CA ASP A 198 19.80 9.80 9.78
C ASP A 198 19.15 10.80 10.77
N PRO A 199 19.81 11.14 11.90
CA PRO A 199 19.26 12.06 12.88
C PRO A 199 18.93 13.45 12.32
N ALA A 200 19.75 13.98 11.41
CA ALA A 200 19.55 15.30 10.83
C ALA A 200 18.28 15.33 9.96
N TRP A 201 18.04 14.27 9.20
CA TRP A 201 16.79 14.10 8.45
C TRP A 201 15.60 13.96 9.38
N ARG A 202 15.68 13.23 10.50
CA ARG A 202 14.52 13.11 11.42
C ARG A 202 14.06 14.47 11.92
N ASP A 203 15.01 15.34 12.26
CA ASP A 203 14.70 16.71 12.68
C ASP A 203 14.12 17.53 11.51
N GLN A 204 14.64 17.35 10.31
CA GLN A 204 14.11 17.99 9.10
C GLN A 204 12.70 17.50 8.78
N ALA A 205 12.45 16.20 8.81
CA ALA A 205 11.14 15.59 8.61
C ALA A 205 10.13 16.10 9.62
N ALA A 206 10.52 16.29 10.89
CA ALA A 206 9.65 16.88 11.91
C ALA A 206 9.33 18.36 11.63
N ARG A 207 10.25 19.12 11.03
CA ARG A 207 9.99 20.49 10.55
C ARG A 207 9.07 20.47 9.33
N ILE A 208 9.38 19.64 8.35
CA ILE A 208 8.59 19.47 7.13
C ILE A 208 7.16 19.06 7.48
N ALA A 209 6.97 18.08 8.37
CA ALA A 209 5.66 17.62 8.82
C ALA A 209 4.79 18.71 9.46
N LYS A 210 5.37 19.81 9.96
CA LYS A 210 4.60 20.98 10.44
C LYS A 210 4.19 21.93 9.32
N THR A 211 4.90 21.87 8.18
CA THR A 211 4.60 22.65 6.97
C THR A 211 3.69 21.90 6.01
N LEU A 212 3.75 20.56 6.05
CA LEU A 212 2.72 19.69 5.51
C LEU A 212 1.53 19.84 6.45
N ASP A 213 0.45 20.44 5.99
CA ASP A 213 -0.76 20.62 6.79
C ASP A 213 -1.40 19.24 7.06
N PRO A 214 -1.60 18.84 8.33
CA PRO A 214 -2.96 18.37 8.75
C PRO A 214 -3.26 18.61 10.26
N PRO A 215 -4.53 18.78 10.77
CA PRO A 215 -5.86 18.49 10.21
C PRO A 215 -6.88 19.68 10.25
N GLY A 216 -7.89 19.71 9.38
CA GLY A 216 -9.15 20.45 9.67
C GLY A 216 -9.73 21.43 8.65
N ASN A 217 -9.22 21.56 7.42
CA ASN A 217 -9.94 22.24 6.34
C ASN A 217 -10.17 21.30 5.17
N LEU A 218 -11.44 20.95 4.98
CA LEU A 218 -11.94 19.97 4.03
C LEU A 218 -12.19 20.52 2.62
N ASN A 219 -11.84 21.78 2.31
CA ASN A 219 -12.21 22.47 1.06
C ASN A 219 -11.22 23.58 0.64
N ALA A 220 -10.00 23.26 0.21
CA ALA A 220 -9.18 24.28 -0.47
C ALA A 220 -8.25 23.72 -1.54
N THR A 221 -8.65 23.87 -2.80
CA THR A 221 -7.69 24.09 -3.89
C THR A 221 -6.93 25.38 -3.57
N ARG A 222 -5.62 25.31 -3.37
CA ARG A 222 -4.80 26.53 -3.22
C ARG A 222 -4.09 26.84 -4.53
N LEU A 223 -4.01 28.14 -4.81
CA LEU A 223 -3.16 28.70 -5.86
C LEU A 223 -1.91 29.29 -5.19
N ASN A 224 -0.75 29.21 -5.83
CA ASN A 224 0.42 29.99 -5.40
C ASN A 224 0.17 31.51 -5.64
N PRO A 225 1.03 32.41 -5.15
CA PRO A 225 0.93 33.84 -5.45
C PRO A 225 0.99 34.21 -6.95
N ALA A 226 1.43 33.28 -7.81
CA ALA A 226 1.45 33.43 -9.26
C ALA A 226 0.19 32.88 -9.96
N GLY A 227 -0.76 32.31 -9.21
CA GLY A 227 -2.01 31.76 -9.75
C GLY A 227 -1.95 30.29 -10.21
N ASP A 228 -0.82 29.60 -10.01
CA ASP A 228 -0.70 28.18 -10.37
C ASP A 228 -1.34 27.30 -9.30
N GLN A 229 -2.01 26.22 -9.73
CA GLN A 229 -2.51 25.19 -8.83
C GLN A 229 -1.34 24.52 -8.10
N ILE A 230 -1.35 24.58 -6.77
CA ILE A 230 -0.43 23.80 -5.95
C ILE A 230 -1.13 22.52 -5.51
N THR A 231 -0.48 21.37 -5.75
CA THR A 231 -0.96 20.09 -5.26
C THR A 231 -0.71 20.05 -3.75
N VAL A 232 -1.73 20.41 -2.98
CA VAL A 232 -1.77 20.18 -1.53
C VAL A 232 -2.50 18.88 -1.29
N ALA A 233 -1.90 17.98 -0.51
CA ALA A 233 -2.55 16.74 -0.08
C ALA A 233 -3.72 17.11 0.85
N ALA A 234 -4.90 17.33 0.28
CA ALA A 234 -6.10 17.64 1.03
C ALA A 234 -6.56 16.38 1.80
N ALA A 235 -6.29 16.33 3.10
CA ALA A 235 -6.70 15.25 4.00
C ALA A 235 -8.14 15.44 4.50
N GLY A 236 -9.08 15.72 3.59
CA GLY A 236 -10.50 15.79 3.92
C GLY A 236 -11.25 14.52 3.53
N CYS A 237 -12.39 14.23 4.18
CA CYS A 237 -13.24 13.11 3.77
C CYS A 237 -13.65 13.21 2.30
N THR A 238 -13.82 14.41 1.75
CA THR A 238 -14.08 14.69 0.32
C THR A 238 -12.85 14.57 -0.58
N GLY A 239 -11.65 14.70 -0.01
CA GLY A 239 -10.39 14.43 -0.71
C GLY A 239 -10.10 12.92 -0.79
N CYS A 240 -10.58 12.16 0.19
CA CYS A 240 -10.42 10.71 0.26
C CYS A 240 -11.63 9.94 -0.24
N HIS A 241 -12.85 10.50 -0.25
CA HIS A 241 -14.07 9.85 -0.74
C HIS A 241 -14.67 10.64 -1.91
N ARG A 242 -15.16 9.92 -2.93
CA ARG A 242 -15.95 10.47 -4.03
C ARG A 242 -17.44 10.46 -3.71
#